data_AF-A0A1W9WA28-F1
#
_entry.id   AF-A0A1W9WA28-F1
#
_cell.length_a   1.000
_cell.length_b   1.000
_cell.length_c   1.000
_cell.angle_alpha   90.00
_cell.angle_beta   90.00
_cell.angle_gamma   90.00
#
_symmetry.space_group_name_H-M   'P 1'
#
loop_
_entity.id
_entity.type
_entity.pdbx_description
1 polymer ?
#
loop_
_entity_poly.entity_id
_entity_poly.type
_entity_poly.pdbx_seq_one_letter_code
_entity_poly.pdbx_strand_id
1 'polypeptide(L)'
;MRIIIAGAGEIGFYLSQMLAKESHDIVVIDKNRDILNWVDSHTDVITTCGDSTSIKTLQEAGADRADLLIAVTQLQETNLLIAAIGKQLGAKKTIARVDNSEYLRTDIDVNFEILGIDSLIYPKCLAAQEIDWVLKQATAKSAVEFEDGKLILIEMTIEKDAPIDNKTMVEIGQMNIGLDFRIVAVAHQGKTIIPHGYDKVHEGDRIFIVVNRESTDELINLTGNQKIIIKDIMILGGSRLGVKIAQQLQNYYSVKLIEDDRKKCVELANFLTNTLVLHGDGRDMDFLMEENIDKMDAFIAVTGDSETNMLTCLSVKEKGVKKTIALIENMSYTISSN
;
A
#
# COMPACT_ATOMS: atom_id res chain seq x y z
N MET A 1 19.91 -7.23 -15.04
CA MET A 1 20.47 -7.81 -13.78
C MET A 1 20.11 -9.27 -13.72
N ARG A 2 20.87 -10.10 -13.00
CA ARG A 2 20.47 -11.49 -12.72
C ARG A 2 19.74 -11.57 -11.38
N ILE A 3 18.48 -11.98 -11.43
CA ILE A 3 17.60 -12.02 -10.26
C ILE A 3 17.10 -13.44 -10.05
N ILE A 4 17.20 -13.94 -8.83
CA ILE A 4 16.64 -15.22 -8.43
C ILE A 4 15.44 -14.98 -7.51
N ILE A 5 14.29 -15.54 -7.86
CA ILE A 5 13.07 -15.49 -7.05
C ILE A 5 12.83 -16.91 -6.51
N ALA A 6 12.95 -17.08 -5.20
CA ALA A 6 12.73 -18.33 -4.53
C ALA A 6 11.30 -18.38 -3.94
N GLY A 7 10.46 -19.20 -4.55
CA GLY A 7 9.03 -19.32 -4.32
C GLY A 7 8.23 -18.76 -5.51
N ALA A 8 7.39 -19.59 -6.12
CA ALA A 8 6.55 -19.25 -7.25
C ALA A 8 5.07 -19.07 -6.87
N GLY A 9 4.77 -18.85 -5.59
CA GLY A 9 3.43 -18.43 -5.16
C GLY A 9 3.04 -17.08 -5.75
N GLU A 10 1.86 -16.56 -5.37
CA GLU A 10 1.29 -15.33 -5.94
C GLU A 10 2.27 -14.15 -6.00
N ILE A 11 2.97 -13.87 -4.90
CA ILE A 11 3.97 -12.79 -4.84
C ILE A 11 5.14 -13.07 -5.78
N GLY A 12 5.66 -14.31 -5.78
CA GLY A 12 6.79 -14.69 -6.63
C GLY A 12 6.47 -14.59 -8.12
N PHE A 13 5.28 -15.04 -8.51
CA PHE A 13 4.79 -14.90 -9.87
C PHE A 13 4.59 -13.44 -10.29
N TYR A 14 3.95 -12.62 -9.45
CA TYR A 14 3.74 -11.22 -9.79
C TYR A 14 5.07 -10.48 -9.91
N LEU A 15 6.01 -10.76 -9.01
CA LEU A 15 7.35 -10.21 -9.06
C LEU A 15 8.10 -10.65 -10.32
N SER A 16 7.99 -11.91 -10.72
CA SER A 16 8.61 -12.40 -11.95
C SER A 16 8.01 -11.72 -13.18
N GLN A 17 6.68 -11.55 -13.24
CA GLN A 17 5.99 -10.84 -14.31
C GLN A 17 6.38 -9.37 -14.40
N MET A 18 6.46 -8.68 -13.26
CA MET A 18 6.81 -7.26 -13.21
C MET A 18 8.26 -7.04 -13.68
N LEU A 19 9.21 -7.80 -13.14
CA LEU A 19 10.62 -7.65 -13.45
C LEU A 19 10.99 -8.14 -14.85
N ALA A 20 10.24 -9.10 -15.42
CA ALA A 20 10.50 -9.58 -16.78
C ALA A 20 10.33 -8.45 -17.83
N LYS A 21 9.53 -7.43 -17.52
CA LYS A 21 9.33 -6.26 -18.39
C LYS A 21 10.55 -5.33 -18.45
N GLU A 22 11.50 -5.45 -17.52
CA GLU A 22 12.63 -4.52 -17.35
C GLU A 22 13.98 -5.08 -17.89
N SER A 23 13.94 -6.04 -18.82
CA SER A 23 15.14 -6.66 -19.42
C SER A 23 16.10 -7.24 -18.36
N HIS A 24 15.56 -8.04 -17.45
CA HIS A 24 16.32 -8.74 -16.41
C HIS A 24 16.37 -10.25 -16.67
N ASP A 25 17.49 -10.88 -16.30
CA ASP A 25 17.64 -12.34 -16.36
C ASP A 25 17.05 -12.94 -15.09
N ILE A 26 15.81 -13.42 -15.16
CA ILE A 26 15.07 -13.90 -13.99
C ILE A 26 15.08 -15.42 -13.94
N VAL A 27 15.38 -15.96 -12.76
CA VAL A 27 15.26 -17.38 -12.47
C VAL A 27 14.27 -17.57 -11.31
N VAL A 28 13.21 -18.36 -11.52
CA VAL A 28 12.21 -18.69 -10.50
C VAL A 28 12.42 -20.12 -10.01
N ILE A 29 12.50 -20.30 -8.70
CA ILE A 29 12.69 -21.60 -8.05
C ILE A 29 11.44 -21.98 -7.27
N ASP A 30 10.90 -23.17 -7.50
CA ASP A 30 9.83 -23.74 -6.67
C ASP A 30 9.85 -25.29 -6.67
N LYS A 31 9.27 -25.90 -5.65
CA LYS A 31 9.12 -27.36 -5.55
C LYS A 31 7.99 -27.85 -6.46
N ASN A 32 6.97 -27.03 -6.68
CA ASN A 32 5.79 -27.40 -7.46
C ASN A 32 6.01 -27.13 -8.95
N ARG A 33 6.15 -28.21 -9.72
CA ARG A 33 6.35 -28.14 -11.17
C ARG A 33 5.16 -27.56 -11.92
N ASP A 34 3.93 -27.76 -11.45
CA ASP A 34 2.74 -27.24 -12.12
C ASP A 34 2.69 -25.70 -12.06
N ILE A 35 3.04 -25.13 -10.91
CA ILE A 35 3.16 -23.68 -10.74
C ILE A 35 4.28 -23.12 -11.62
N LEU A 36 5.43 -23.79 -11.70
CA LEU A 36 6.53 -23.37 -12.55
C LEU A 36 6.16 -23.40 -14.04
N ASN A 37 5.48 -24.45 -14.50
CA ASN A 37 4.98 -24.51 -15.89
C ASN A 37 4.02 -23.35 -16.19
N TRP A 38 3.20 -22.98 -15.21
CA TRP A 38 2.31 -21.83 -15.34
C TRP A 38 3.08 -20.51 -15.42
N VAL A 39 4.09 -20.30 -14.57
CA VAL A 39 4.98 -19.13 -14.62
C VAL A 39 5.70 -19.04 -15.97
N ASP A 40 6.29 -20.14 -16.43
CA ASP A 40 7.04 -20.26 -17.70
C ASP A 40 6.15 -19.94 -18.92
N SER A 41 4.88 -20.37 -18.90
CA SER A 41 3.94 -20.10 -19.99
C SER A 41 3.38 -18.66 -20.02
N HIS A 42 3.52 -17.90 -18.92
CA HIS A 42 2.94 -16.56 -18.80
C HIS A 42 3.98 -15.44 -18.64
N THR A 43 5.26 -15.77 -18.46
CA THR A 43 6.34 -14.81 -18.23
C THR A 43 7.63 -15.26 -18.91
N ASP A 44 8.43 -14.30 -19.39
CA ASP A 44 9.75 -14.57 -20.00
C ASP A 44 10.81 -14.74 -18.91
N VAL A 45 10.80 -15.91 -18.25
CA VAL A 45 11.71 -16.23 -17.13
C VAL A 45 12.19 -17.68 -17.23
N ILE A 46 13.32 -17.97 -16.59
CA ILE A 46 13.83 -19.35 -16.47
C ILE A 46 13.26 -19.97 -15.20
N THR A 47 12.77 -21.20 -15.27
CA THR A 47 12.27 -21.92 -14.09
C THR A 47 13.22 -23.04 -13.65
N THR A 48 13.34 -23.23 -12.34
CA THR A 48 14.15 -24.31 -11.72
C THR A 48 13.29 -25.05 -10.71
N CYS A 49 13.04 -26.33 -10.97
CA CYS A 49 12.25 -27.18 -10.08
C CYS A 49 13.12 -27.78 -8.98
N GLY A 50 12.86 -27.43 -7.72
CA GLY A 50 13.61 -27.93 -6.59
C GLY A 50 13.29 -27.26 -5.26
N ASP A 51 13.92 -27.73 -4.19
CA ASP A 51 13.83 -27.09 -2.88
C ASP A 51 14.71 -25.84 -2.86
N SER A 52 14.13 -24.66 -2.67
CA SER A 52 14.87 -23.41 -2.58
C SER A 52 15.87 -23.36 -1.41
N THR A 53 15.75 -24.22 -0.39
CA THR A 53 16.73 -24.36 0.69
C THR A 53 17.92 -25.25 0.34
N SER A 54 17.84 -25.98 -0.78
CA SER A 54 18.92 -26.85 -1.26
C SER A 54 20.05 -26.02 -1.87
N ILE A 55 21.26 -26.18 -1.34
CA ILE A 55 22.49 -25.57 -1.89
C ILE A 55 22.63 -25.91 -3.38
N LYS A 56 22.40 -27.18 -3.74
CA LYS A 56 22.48 -27.64 -5.13
C LYS A 56 21.51 -26.89 -6.04
N THR A 57 20.26 -26.71 -5.60
CA THR A 57 19.23 -26.02 -6.37
C THR A 57 19.55 -24.53 -6.53
N LEU A 58 20.05 -23.88 -5.48
CA LEU A 58 20.50 -22.48 -5.55
C LEU A 58 21.72 -22.30 -6.48
N GLN A 59 22.65 -23.25 -6.47
CA GLN A 59 23.79 -23.27 -7.41
C GLN A 59 23.34 -23.50 -8.85
N GLU A 60 22.42 -24.44 -9.10
CA GLU A 60 21.82 -24.68 -10.42
C GLU A 60 21.11 -23.43 -10.96
N ALA A 61 20.43 -22.68 -10.08
CA ALA A 61 19.82 -21.38 -10.41
C ALA A 61 20.86 -20.25 -10.61
N GLY A 62 22.12 -20.48 -10.22
CA GLY A 62 23.23 -19.53 -10.36
C GLY A 62 23.24 -18.43 -9.30
N ALA A 63 23.03 -18.79 -8.03
CA ALA A 63 23.06 -17.88 -6.89
C ALA A 63 24.43 -17.19 -6.69
N ASP A 64 25.51 -17.85 -7.05
CA ASP A 64 26.90 -17.36 -7.02
C ASP A 64 27.15 -16.12 -7.88
N ARG A 65 26.33 -15.94 -8.91
CA ARG A 65 26.38 -14.82 -9.86
C ARG A 65 25.12 -13.96 -9.84
N ALA A 66 24.25 -14.14 -8.85
CA ALA A 66 23.02 -13.36 -8.72
C ALA A 66 23.33 -11.95 -8.20
N ASP A 67 22.79 -10.93 -8.87
CA ASP A 67 22.81 -9.56 -8.35
C ASP A 67 21.81 -9.42 -7.19
N LEU A 68 20.72 -10.19 -7.24
CA LEU A 68 19.64 -10.16 -6.26
C LEU A 68 19.01 -11.54 -6.09
N LEU A 69 18.85 -11.99 -4.83
CA LEU A 69 18.08 -13.17 -4.46
C LEU A 69 16.91 -12.75 -3.58
N ILE A 70 15.70 -13.11 -3.96
CA ILE A 70 14.46 -12.73 -3.29
C ILE A 70 13.75 -13.99 -2.79
N ALA A 71 13.65 -14.15 -1.47
CA ALA A 71 13.01 -15.29 -0.84
C ALA A 71 11.58 -14.95 -0.40
N VAL A 72 10.60 -15.47 -1.13
CA VAL A 72 9.17 -15.12 -1.03
C VAL A 72 8.28 -16.37 -0.95
N THR A 73 8.80 -17.44 -0.35
CA THR A 73 8.00 -18.64 -0.05
C THR A 73 6.97 -18.37 1.05
N GLN A 74 6.06 -19.33 1.26
CA GLN A 74 5.00 -19.24 2.27
C GLN A 74 5.54 -19.16 3.71
N LEU A 75 6.69 -19.77 4.00
CA LEU A 75 7.26 -19.86 5.34
C LEU A 75 8.41 -18.87 5.52
N GLN A 76 8.34 -18.05 6.58
CA GLN A 76 9.36 -17.04 6.85
C GLN A 76 10.71 -17.67 7.23
N GLU A 77 10.71 -18.80 7.94
CA GLU A 77 11.91 -19.51 8.38
C GLU A 77 12.70 -20.00 7.16
N THR A 78 11.97 -20.52 6.17
CA THR A 78 12.50 -20.89 4.85
C THR A 78 13.08 -19.68 4.14
N ASN A 79 12.40 -18.53 4.16
CA ASN A 79 12.88 -17.33 3.48
C ASN A 79 14.19 -16.80 4.08
N LEU A 80 14.28 -16.77 5.41
CA LEU A 80 15.50 -16.39 6.13
C LEU A 80 16.66 -17.34 5.79
N LEU A 81 16.39 -18.66 5.77
CA LEU A 81 17.40 -19.66 5.43
C LEU A 81 17.88 -19.54 3.97
N ILE A 82 16.96 -19.33 3.02
CA ILE A 82 17.29 -19.14 1.60
C ILE A 82 18.19 -17.92 1.42
N ALA A 83 17.83 -16.78 2.02
CA ALA A 83 18.62 -15.56 1.92
C ALA A 83 20.02 -15.77 2.53
N ALA A 84 20.11 -16.36 3.72
CA ALA A 84 21.38 -16.65 4.37
C ALA A 84 22.28 -17.57 3.50
N ILE A 85 21.76 -18.70 3.02
CA ILE A 85 22.53 -19.64 2.16
C ILE A 85 22.93 -18.94 0.86
N GLY A 86 22.01 -18.23 0.22
CA GLY A 86 22.28 -17.56 -1.05
C GLY A 86 23.35 -16.49 -0.96
N LYS A 87 23.38 -15.72 0.14
CA LYS A 87 24.46 -14.75 0.41
C LYS A 87 25.81 -15.44 0.52
N GLN A 88 25.89 -16.55 1.27
CA GLN A 88 27.12 -17.33 1.42
C GLN A 88 27.58 -17.98 0.11
N LEU A 89 26.64 -18.28 -0.80
CA LEU A 89 26.96 -18.79 -2.13
C LEU A 89 27.48 -17.72 -3.10
N GLY A 90 27.26 -16.43 -2.81
CA GLY A 90 27.80 -15.32 -3.60
C GLY A 90 26.78 -14.31 -4.13
N ALA A 91 25.49 -14.44 -3.77
CA ALA A 91 24.49 -13.45 -4.16
C ALA A 91 24.86 -12.07 -3.61
N LYS A 92 24.88 -11.04 -4.48
CA LYS A 92 25.31 -9.69 -4.06
C LYS A 92 24.37 -9.08 -3.03
N LYS A 93 23.06 -9.20 -3.26
CA LYS A 93 22.00 -8.76 -2.35
C LYS A 93 20.95 -9.85 -2.11
N THR A 94 20.44 -9.94 -0.90
CA THR A 94 19.40 -10.88 -0.50
C THR A 94 18.23 -10.17 0.19
N ILE A 95 17.01 -10.57 -0.16
CA ILE A 95 15.77 -10.06 0.43
C ILE A 95 14.97 -11.23 0.96
N ALA A 96 14.50 -11.15 2.19
CA ALA A 96 13.63 -12.18 2.78
C ALA A 96 12.27 -11.60 3.17
N ARG A 97 11.19 -12.26 2.72
CA ARG A 97 9.83 -11.98 3.19
C ARG A 97 9.61 -12.62 4.56
N VAL A 98 9.18 -11.82 5.52
CA VAL A 98 8.82 -12.27 6.88
C VAL A 98 7.38 -11.93 7.20
N ASP A 99 6.79 -12.61 8.19
CA ASP A 99 5.42 -12.32 8.68
C ASP A 99 5.39 -12.03 10.19
N ASN A 100 6.57 -11.92 10.83
CA ASN A 100 6.72 -11.53 12.23
C ASN A 100 7.26 -10.08 12.33
N SER A 101 6.48 -9.20 12.94
CA SER A 101 6.86 -7.81 13.18
C SER A 101 8.05 -7.65 14.14
N GLU A 102 8.32 -8.65 14.97
CA GLU A 102 9.44 -8.64 15.93
C GLU A 102 10.78 -8.49 15.22
N TYR A 103 10.93 -9.03 14.00
CA TYR A 103 12.17 -8.94 13.23
C TYR A 103 12.47 -7.53 12.69
N LEU A 104 11.49 -6.62 12.73
CA LEU A 104 11.66 -5.23 12.31
C LEU A 104 11.89 -4.27 13.48
N ARG A 105 11.92 -4.78 14.71
CA ARG A 105 12.14 -3.96 15.91
C ARG A 105 13.56 -3.44 15.95
N THR A 106 13.71 -2.13 16.08
CA THR A 106 15.00 -1.45 16.17
C THR A 106 15.53 -1.37 17.61
N ASP A 107 14.70 -1.73 18.59
CA ASP A 107 15.07 -1.77 20.01
C ASP A 107 15.69 -3.11 20.45
N ILE A 108 15.89 -4.02 19.51
CA ILE A 108 16.53 -5.32 19.71
C ILE A 108 17.83 -5.34 18.89
N ASP A 109 18.95 -5.70 19.52
CA ASP A 109 20.27 -5.82 18.89
C ASP A 109 20.40 -7.08 18.01
N VAL A 110 19.44 -7.33 17.11
CA VAL A 110 19.54 -8.41 16.11
C VAL A 110 19.87 -7.80 14.75
N ASN A 111 21.09 -8.03 14.27
CA ASN A 111 21.50 -7.61 12.94
C ASN A 111 21.40 -8.78 11.94
N PHE A 112 20.36 -8.74 11.12
CA PHE A 112 20.11 -9.74 10.07
C PHE A 112 21.11 -9.68 8.90
N GLU A 113 21.79 -8.55 8.69
CA GLU A 113 22.84 -8.44 7.66
C GLU A 113 24.02 -9.37 7.98
N ILE A 114 24.34 -9.56 9.26
CA ILE A 114 25.39 -10.50 9.72
C ILE A 114 25.02 -11.94 9.34
N LEU A 115 23.73 -12.26 9.31
CA LEU A 115 23.20 -13.56 8.88
C LEU A 115 23.11 -13.68 7.35
N GLY A 116 23.54 -12.67 6.61
CA GLY A 116 23.49 -12.62 5.16
C GLY A 116 22.12 -12.26 4.59
N ILE A 117 21.30 -11.54 5.36
CA ILE A 117 20.00 -11.02 4.91
C ILE A 117 20.11 -9.50 4.81
N ASP A 118 20.27 -8.99 3.58
CA ASP A 118 20.48 -7.54 3.39
C ASP A 118 19.20 -6.72 3.58
N SER A 119 18.03 -7.32 3.40
CA SER A 119 16.76 -6.64 3.61
C SER A 119 15.64 -7.59 4.02
N LEU A 120 14.82 -7.14 4.97
CA LEU A 120 13.60 -7.80 5.41
C LEU A 120 12.39 -7.04 4.90
N ILE A 121 11.45 -7.76 4.28
CA ILE A 121 10.18 -7.20 3.84
C ILE A 121 9.06 -7.83 4.64
N TYR A 122 8.27 -6.98 5.31
CA TYR A 122 7.04 -7.38 5.98
C TYR A 122 5.83 -6.70 5.31
N PRO A 123 5.12 -7.40 4.40
CA PRO A 123 4.05 -6.79 3.60
C PRO A 123 2.94 -6.13 4.42
N LYS A 124 2.56 -6.69 5.58
CA LYS A 124 1.49 -6.12 6.41
C LYS A 124 1.88 -4.79 7.05
N CYS A 125 3.17 -4.59 7.35
CA CYS A 125 3.65 -3.30 7.84
C CYS A 125 3.62 -2.25 6.73
N LEU A 126 4.04 -2.62 5.52
CA LEU A 126 3.95 -1.75 4.35
C LEU A 126 2.50 -1.38 4.03
N ALA A 127 1.58 -2.34 4.09
CA ALA A 127 0.15 -2.10 3.90
C ALA A 127 -0.42 -1.15 4.97
N ALA A 128 -0.04 -1.30 6.23
CA ALA A 128 -0.46 -0.38 7.30
C ALA A 128 0.10 1.05 7.10
N GLN A 129 1.34 1.18 6.61
CA GLN A 129 1.94 2.46 6.24
C GLN A 129 1.20 3.12 5.07
N GLU A 130 0.87 2.34 4.04
CA GLU A 130 0.08 2.82 2.90
C GLU A 130 -1.31 3.31 3.34
N ILE A 131 -1.97 2.57 4.23
CA ILE A 131 -3.28 2.97 4.78
C ILE A 131 -3.17 4.29 5.56
N ASP A 132 -2.18 4.44 6.44
CA ASP A 132 -1.93 5.70 7.15
C ASP A 132 -1.68 6.86 6.18
N TRP A 133 -0.92 6.62 5.10
CA TRP A 133 -0.69 7.60 4.06
C TRP A 133 -1.98 7.98 3.33
N VAL A 134 -2.80 7.02 2.91
CA VAL A 134 -4.11 7.26 2.26
C VAL A 134 -5.06 8.05 3.17
N LEU A 135 -5.03 7.80 4.48
CA LEU A 135 -5.83 8.54 5.47
C LEU A 135 -5.37 9.99 5.61
N LYS A 136 -4.05 10.24 5.60
CA LYS A 136 -3.49 11.60 5.60
C LYS A 136 -3.83 12.37 4.34
N GLN A 137 -3.93 11.68 3.21
CA GLN A 137 -4.30 12.24 1.91
C GLN A 137 -5.81 12.27 1.67
N ALA A 138 -6.66 12.17 2.71
CA ALA A 138 -8.11 12.04 2.52
C ALA A 138 -8.76 13.17 1.71
N THR A 139 -8.13 14.34 1.61
CA THR A 139 -8.62 15.47 0.80
C THR A 139 -8.25 15.34 -0.69
N ALA A 140 -7.15 14.67 -1.03
CA ALA A 140 -6.73 14.48 -2.42
C ALA A 140 -7.49 13.32 -3.08
N LYS A 141 -7.82 13.46 -4.37
CA LYS A 141 -8.40 12.34 -5.14
C LYS A 141 -7.36 11.27 -5.42
N SER A 142 -6.14 11.71 -5.74
CA SER A 142 -4.97 10.86 -5.96
C SER A 142 -3.71 11.64 -5.59
N ALA A 143 -2.70 10.94 -5.07
CA ALA A 143 -1.39 11.52 -4.80
C ALA A 143 -0.29 10.52 -5.22
N VAL A 144 0.87 11.02 -5.64
CA VAL A 144 2.06 10.22 -5.91
C VAL A 144 3.26 10.92 -5.27
N GLU A 145 4.00 10.20 -4.43
CA GLU A 145 5.20 10.74 -3.79
C GLU A 145 6.45 10.50 -4.64
N PHE A 146 7.35 11.48 -4.64
CA PHE A 146 8.67 11.42 -5.25
C PHE A 146 9.73 11.77 -4.21
N GLU A 147 10.93 11.17 -4.34
CA GLU A 147 12.10 11.52 -3.51
C GLU A 147 11.81 11.43 -2.00
N ASP A 148 11.33 10.27 -1.52
CA ASP A 148 10.94 10.03 -0.12
C ASP A 148 9.93 11.05 0.44
N GLY A 149 9.07 11.58 -0.44
CA GLY A 149 7.99 12.48 -0.08
C GLY A 149 8.41 13.95 0.04
N LYS A 150 9.57 14.33 -0.50
CA LYS A 150 9.94 15.75 -0.67
C LYS A 150 9.02 16.46 -1.65
N LEU A 151 8.57 15.75 -2.69
CA LEU A 151 7.63 16.23 -3.69
C LEU A 151 6.44 15.30 -3.77
N ILE A 152 5.25 15.88 -3.95
CA ILE A 152 4.00 15.16 -4.10
C ILE A 152 3.30 15.69 -5.35
N LEU A 153 2.92 14.79 -6.26
CA LEU A 153 1.98 15.07 -7.34
C LEU A 153 0.58 14.78 -6.83
N ILE A 154 -0.31 15.77 -6.82
CA ILE A 154 -1.67 15.66 -6.29
C ILE A 154 -2.68 15.97 -7.38
N GLU A 155 -3.73 15.15 -7.49
CA GLU A 155 -4.93 15.42 -8.29
C GLU A 155 -6.01 16.08 -7.42
N MET A 156 -6.45 17.26 -7.83
CA MET A 156 -7.56 17.99 -7.19
C MET A 156 -8.59 18.42 -8.23
N THR A 157 -9.84 18.56 -7.79
CA THR A 157 -10.89 19.19 -8.60
C THR A 157 -11.05 20.64 -8.16
N ILE A 158 -11.23 21.55 -9.11
CA ILE A 158 -11.57 22.93 -8.81
C ILE A 158 -13.02 22.97 -8.39
N GLU A 159 -13.25 23.18 -7.10
CA GLU A 159 -14.58 23.27 -6.53
C GLU A 159 -15.21 24.64 -6.83
N LYS A 160 -16.52 24.71 -6.64
CA LYS A 160 -17.25 25.96 -6.73
C LYS A 160 -16.68 26.98 -5.75
N ASP A 161 -16.56 28.24 -6.20
CA ASP A 161 -15.99 29.36 -5.43
C ASP A 161 -14.47 29.26 -5.14
N ALA A 162 -13.75 28.39 -5.86
CA ALA A 162 -12.29 28.30 -5.75
C ALA A 162 -11.60 29.64 -6.07
N PRO A 163 -10.66 30.11 -5.24
CA PRO A 163 -9.88 31.33 -5.50
C PRO A 163 -9.17 31.38 -6.86
N ILE A 164 -8.82 30.21 -7.42
CA ILE A 164 -8.12 30.11 -8.71
C ILE A 164 -9.06 30.02 -9.93
N ASP A 165 -10.39 29.96 -9.72
CA ASP A 165 -11.33 29.85 -10.83
C ASP A 165 -11.21 31.03 -11.80
N ASN A 166 -11.24 30.72 -13.10
CA ASN A 166 -11.10 31.65 -14.23
C ASN A 166 -9.79 32.47 -14.25
N LYS A 167 -8.78 32.05 -13.47
CA LYS A 167 -7.42 32.61 -13.51
C LYS A 167 -6.51 31.84 -14.45
N THR A 168 -5.58 32.56 -15.05
CA THR A 168 -4.48 32.01 -15.84
C THR A 168 -3.37 31.46 -14.96
N MET A 169 -2.53 30.56 -15.48
CA MET A 169 -1.36 30.04 -14.76
C MET A 169 -0.41 31.15 -14.28
N VAL A 170 -0.24 32.22 -15.08
CA VAL A 170 0.56 33.39 -14.68
C VAL A 170 -0.07 34.13 -13.52
N GLU A 171 -1.39 34.36 -13.55
CA GLU A 171 -2.10 35.02 -12.45
C GLU A 171 -2.03 34.19 -11.17
N ILE A 172 -2.17 32.86 -11.29
CA ILE A 172 -2.06 31.92 -10.16
C ILE A 172 -0.65 31.99 -9.55
N GLY A 173 0.41 31.95 -10.36
CA GLY A 173 1.79 32.06 -9.88
C GLY A 173 2.15 33.43 -9.28
N GLN A 174 1.35 34.46 -9.54
CA GLN A 174 1.50 35.80 -8.95
C GLN A 174 0.68 36.01 -7.69
N MET A 175 -0.25 35.10 -7.37
CA MET A 175 -0.88 35.10 -6.05
C MET A 175 0.28 34.88 -5.07
N ASN A 176 0.52 35.83 -4.17
CA ASN A 176 1.71 35.83 -3.31
C ASN A 176 1.48 34.89 -2.10
N ILE A 177 1.30 33.61 -2.40
CA ILE A 177 0.73 32.60 -1.49
C ILE A 177 1.79 31.92 -0.62
N GLY A 178 3.07 32.25 -0.80
CA GLY A 178 4.17 31.58 -0.07
C GLY A 178 4.33 30.10 -0.43
N LEU A 179 3.77 29.69 -1.57
CA LEU A 179 3.61 28.30 -1.97
C LEU A 179 4.57 27.93 -3.11
N ASP A 180 5.36 26.88 -2.90
CA ASP A 180 6.14 26.24 -3.95
C ASP A 180 5.31 25.12 -4.60
N PHE A 181 4.55 25.47 -5.63
CA PHE A 181 3.78 24.50 -6.40
C PHE A 181 3.78 24.79 -7.91
N ARG A 182 3.46 23.76 -8.69
CA ARG A 182 3.29 23.89 -10.14
C ARG A 182 2.17 22.99 -10.64
N ILE A 183 1.21 23.58 -11.35
CA ILE A 183 0.21 22.82 -12.11
C ILE A 183 0.92 22.26 -13.36
N VAL A 184 0.97 20.93 -13.48
CA VAL A 184 1.66 20.22 -14.58
C VAL A 184 0.71 19.68 -15.64
N ALA A 185 -0.57 19.48 -15.29
CA ALA A 185 -1.62 19.10 -16.24
C ALA A 185 -2.99 19.62 -15.79
N VAL A 186 -3.88 19.87 -16.75
CA VAL A 186 -5.30 20.22 -16.53
C VAL A 186 -6.14 19.29 -17.38
N ALA A 187 -7.09 18.61 -16.78
CA ALA A 187 -8.07 17.76 -17.45
C ALA A 187 -9.46 18.39 -17.36
N HIS A 188 -9.94 18.87 -18.51
CA HIS A 188 -11.26 19.47 -18.69
C HIS A 188 -12.09 18.60 -19.63
N GLN A 189 -13.28 18.18 -19.20
CA GLN A 189 -14.24 17.41 -20.01
C GLN A 189 -13.62 16.20 -20.75
N GLY A 190 -12.72 15.48 -20.07
CA GLY A 190 -12.06 14.28 -20.63
C GLY A 190 -10.87 14.56 -21.54
N LYS A 191 -10.46 15.82 -21.74
CA LYS A 191 -9.23 16.20 -22.43
C LYS A 191 -8.20 16.71 -21.45
N THR A 192 -7.00 16.13 -21.48
CA THR A 192 -5.86 16.57 -20.66
C THR A 192 -4.92 17.42 -21.50
N ILE A 193 -4.55 18.59 -20.97
CA ILE A 193 -3.58 19.51 -21.56
C ILE A 193 -2.41 19.71 -20.60
N ILE A 194 -1.23 20.01 -21.16
CA ILE A 194 -0.12 20.60 -20.40
C ILE A 194 -0.32 22.11 -20.45
N PRO A 195 -0.59 22.78 -19.31
CA PRO A 195 -0.96 24.18 -19.33
C PRO A 195 0.24 25.10 -19.59
N HIS A 196 0.00 26.11 -20.40
CA HIS A 196 0.88 27.25 -20.64
C HIS A 196 0.42 28.46 -19.81
N GLY A 197 1.24 29.52 -19.79
CA GLY A 197 1.04 30.68 -18.91
C GLY A 197 -0.34 31.35 -18.99
N TYR A 198 -0.96 31.36 -20.18
CA TYR A 198 -2.26 32.00 -20.43
C TYR A 198 -3.44 31.04 -20.39
N ASP A 199 -3.19 29.74 -20.22
CA ASP A 199 -4.28 28.79 -20.05
C ASP A 199 -4.96 29.03 -18.70
N LYS A 200 -6.28 28.98 -18.74
CA LYS A 200 -7.14 29.18 -17.58
C LYS A 200 -7.61 27.87 -17.03
N VAL A 201 -7.91 27.90 -15.74
CA VAL A 201 -8.60 26.82 -15.07
C VAL A 201 -10.02 27.23 -14.73
N HIS A 202 -10.91 26.25 -14.68
CA HIS A 202 -12.34 26.46 -14.47
C HIS A 202 -12.90 25.49 -13.41
N GLU A 203 -13.98 25.89 -12.75
CA GLU A 203 -14.79 24.99 -11.92
C GLU A 203 -15.05 23.65 -12.63
N GLY A 204 -14.83 22.54 -11.92
CA GLY A 204 -14.96 21.18 -12.43
C GLY A 204 -13.71 20.63 -13.13
N ASP A 205 -12.69 21.45 -13.39
CA ASP A 205 -11.40 20.96 -13.90
C ASP A 205 -10.72 20.04 -12.89
N ARG A 206 -10.05 19.03 -13.40
CA ARG A 206 -9.10 18.23 -12.62
C ARG A 206 -7.70 18.72 -12.90
N ILE A 207 -7.01 19.18 -11.88
CA ILE A 207 -5.66 19.73 -12.01
C ILE A 207 -4.67 18.82 -11.30
N PHE A 208 -3.52 18.64 -11.93
CA PHE A 208 -2.42 17.83 -11.42
C PHE A 208 -1.31 18.77 -10.99
N ILE A 209 -0.95 18.73 -9.71
CA ILE A 209 -0.08 19.73 -9.08
C ILE A 209 1.11 19.03 -8.44
N VAL A 210 2.32 19.47 -8.77
CA VAL A 210 3.53 19.13 -8.03
C VAL A 210 3.72 20.16 -6.93
N VAL A 211 3.85 19.71 -5.69
CA VAL A 211 3.97 20.57 -4.50
C VAL A 211 4.89 19.93 -3.46
N ASN A 212 5.50 20.75 -2.62
CA ASN A 212 6.21 20.26 -1.43
C ASN A 212 5.20 19.80 -0.38
N ARG A 213 5.55 18.80 0.44
CA ARG A 213 4.65 18.22 1.46
C ARG A 213 4.03 19.27 2.41
N GLU A 214 4.81 20.27 2.81
CA GLU A 214 4.41 21.31 3.76
C GLU A 214 3.34 22.27 3.20
N SER A 215 3.21 22.32 1.87
CA SER A 215 2.40 23.28 1.12
C SER A 215 1.04 22.71 0.67
N THR A 216 0.70 21.50 1.11
CA THR A 216 -0.53 20.80 0.68
C THR A 216 -1.80 21.42 1.21
N ASP A 217 -1.79 21.97 2.42
CA ASP A 217 -2.97 22.57 3.06
C ASP A 217 -3.45 23.86 2.39
N GLU A 218 -2.51 24.70 1.94
CA GLU A 218 -2.83 25.95 1.27
C GLU A 218 -3.37 25.70 -0.15
N LEU A 219 -2.95 24.60 -0.78
CA LEU A 219 -3.46 24.13 -2.07
C LEU A 219 -4.95 23.74 -2.01
N ILE A 220 -5.35 23.09 -0.92
CA ILE A 220 -6.76 22.73 -0.65
C ILE A 220 -7.61 24.01 -0.67
N ASN A 221 -7.16 25.07 0.01
CA ASN A 221 -7.86 26.35 0.05
C ASN A 221 -7.94 27.03 -1.32
N LEU A 222 -6.85 27.00 -2.10
CA LEU A 222 -6.81 27.61 -3.44
C LEU A 222 -7.76 26.97 -4.44
N THR A 223 -7.96 25.66 -4.31
CA THR A 223 -8.83 24.87 -5.19
C THR A 223 -10.28 24.86 -4.71
N GLY A 224 -10.61 25.56 -3.62
CA GLY A 224 -11.94 25.57 -3.02
C GLY A 224 -12.32 24.26 -2.34
N ASN A 225 -11.39 23.31 -2.23
CA ASN A 225 -11.65 22.04 -1.55
C ASN A 225 -11.75 22.23 -0.05
N GLN A 226 -12.52 21.37 0.61
CA GLN A 226 -12.53 21.32 2.07
C GLN A 226 -11.57 20.23 2.54
N LYS A 227 -10.70 20.58 3.49
CA LYS A 227 -9.81 19.60 4.12
C LYS A 227 -10.65 18.53 4.82
N ILE A 228 -10.57 17.31 4.30
CA ILE A 228 -11.13 16.13 4.97
C ILE A 228 -10.15 15.76 6.08
N ILE A 229 -10.52 16.12 7.31
CA ILE A 229 -9.79 15.71 8.50
C ILE A 229 -10.38 14.37 8.96
N ILE A 230 -9.53 13.34 9.00
CA ILE A 230 -9.87 12.06 9.59
C ILE A 230 -9.51 12.11 11.08
N LYS A 231 -10.46 11.80 11.97
CA LYS A 231 -10.26 11.68 13.41
C LYS A 231 -10.77 10.35 13.93
N ASP A 232 -11.98 9.96 13.52
CA ASP A 232 -12.64 8.73 13.97
C ASP A 232 -12.56 7.65 12.88
N ILE A 233 -11.96 6.52 13.23
CA ILE A 233 -11.69 5.41 12.32
C ILE A 233 -12.30 4.14 12.88
N MET A 234 -13.07 3.44 12.04
CA MET A 234 -13.56 2.10 12.35
C MET A 234 -12.85 1.07 11.46
N ILE A 235 -12.24 0.07 12.10
CA ILE A 235 -11.54 -1.04 11.45
C ILE A 235 -12.38 -2.30 11.61
N LEU A 236 -12.74 -2.94 10.51
CA LEU A 236 -13.41 -4.23 10.48
C LEU A 236 -12.37 -5.35 10.26
N GLY A 237 -12.23 -6.22 11.25
CA GLY A 237 -11.37 -7.39 11.25
C GLY A 237 -10.11 -7.21 12.08
N GLY A 238 -9.97 -7.99 13.14
CA GLY A 238 -8.77 -8.10 13.98
C GLY A 238 -7.71 -9.03 13.41
N SER A 239 -7.58 -9.12 12.09
CA SER A 239 -6.52 -9.90 11.44
C SER A 239 -5.13 -9.35 11.82
N ARG A 240 -4.04 -10.08 11.53
CA ARG A 240 -2.67 -9.55 11.77
C ARG A 240 -2.45 -8.15 11.16
N LEU A 241 -3.07 -7.89 10.01
CA LEU A 241 -3.04 -6.58 9.37
C LEU A 241 -3.93 -5.57 10.13
N GLY A 242 -5.17 -5.92 10.47
CA GLY A 242 -6.06 -5.04 11.23
C GLY A 242 -5.51 -4.62 12.59
N VAL A 243 -4.86 -5.56 13.30
CA VAL A 243 -4.13 -5.26 14.53
C VAL A 243 -2.98 -4.29 14.27
N LYS A 244 -2.18 -4.53 13.22
CA LYS A 244 -1.06 -3.65 12.89
C LYS A 244 -1.51 -2.24 12.53
N ILE A 245 -2.60 -2.11 11.77
CA ILE A 245 -3.22 -0.83 11.42
C ILE A 245 -3.71 -0.13 12.70
N ALA A 246 -4.51 -0.81 13.53
CA ALA A 246 -4.99 -0.25 14.79
C ALA A 246 -3.83 0.23 15.67
N GLN A 247 -2.77 -0.58 15.79
CA GLN A 247 -1.60 -0.21 16.57
C GLN A 247 -0.90 1.06 16.08
N GLN A 248 -0.78 1.23 14.76
CA GLN A 248 -0.14 2.39 14.16
C GLN A 248 -1.01 3.64 14.27
N LEU A 249 -2.33 3.49 14.17
CA LEU A 249 -3.29 4.60 14.14
C LEU A 249 -3.75 5.06 15.53
N GLN A 250 -3.75 4.19 16.55
CA GLN A 250 -4.32 4.47 17.88
C GLN A 250 -3.72 5.69 18.63
N ASN A 251 -2.54 6.17 18.21
CA ASN A 251 -1.90 7.34 18.84
C ASN A 251 -2.25 8.67 18.17
N TYR A 252 -2.84 8.62 16.98
CA TYR A 252 -3.16 9.79 16.16
C TYR A 252 -4.66 9.93 15.91
N TYR A 253 -5.40 8.83 16.02
CA TYR A 253 -6.83 8.72 15.70
C TYR A 253 -7.60 8.03 16.82
N SER A 254 -8.90 8.31 16.88
CA SER A 254 -9.87 7.57 17.68
C SER A 254 -10.25 6.30 16.92
N VAL A 255 -9.73 5.15 17.37
CA VAL A 255 -9.87 3.87 16.65
C VAL A 255 -10.88 2.96 17.34
N LYS A 256 -11.87 2.49 16.58
CA LYS A 256 -12.72 1.34 16.93
C LYS A 256 -12.33 0.14 16.07
N LEU A 257 -12.17 -1.04 16.66
CA LEU A 257 -11.89 -2.28 15.95
C LEU A 257 -13.01 -3.29 16.19
N ILE A 258 -13.61 -3.81 15.13
CA ILE A 258 -14.65 -4.84 15.18
C ILE A 258 -14.02 -6.20 14.88
N GLU A 259 -14.33 -7.19 15.72
CA GLU A 259 -13.92 -8.57 15.57
C GLU A 259 -15.09 -9.49 15.96
N ASP A 260 -15.29 -10.58 15.22
CA ASP A 260 -16.39 -11.52 15.42
C ASP A 260 -16.05 -12.64 16.42
N ASP A 261 -14.77 -13.00 16.58
CA ASP A 261 -14.33 -13.95 17.59
C ASP A 261 -14.17 -13.28 18.97
N ARG A 262 -15.08 -13.60 19.88
CA ARG A 262 -15.07 -13.10 21.26
C ARG A 262 -13.75 -13.32 22.01
N LYS A 263 -13.08 -14.47 21.85
CA LYS A 263 -11.81 -14.74 22.55
C LYS A 263 -10.74 -13.80 22.02
N LYS A 264 -10.69 -13.63 20.71
CA LYS A 264 -9.78 -12.71 20.05
C LYS A 264 -10.05 -11.27 20.44
N CYS A 265 -11.31 -10.82 20.58
CA CYS A 265 -11.62 -9.49 21.11
C CYS A 265 -10.96 -9.24 22.47
N VAL A 266 -10.99 -10.22 23.38
CA VAL A 266 -10.38 -10.10 24.71
C VAL A 266 -8.86 -10.00 24.62
N GLU A 267 -8.23 -10.78 23.74
CA GLU A 267 -6.79 -10.69 23.49
C GLU A 267 -6.41 -9.32 22.93
N LEU A 268 -7.16 -8.83 21.93
CA LEU A 268 -6.93 -7.54 21.29
C LEU A 268 -7.14 -6.37 22.25
N ALA A 269 -8.15 -6.42 23.12
CA ALA A 269 -8.41 -5.37 24.11
C ALA A 269 -7.26 -5.24 25.13
N ASN A 270 -6.52 -6.31 25.42
CA ASN A 270 -5.34 -6.26 26.27
C ASN A 270 -4.10 -5.71 25.53
N PHE A 271 -4.03 -5.93 24.21
CA PHE A 271 -2.89 -5.58 23.39
C PHE A 271 -2.96 -4.16 22.80
N LEU A 272 -4.16 -3.67 22.49
CA LEU A 272 -4.41 -2.36 21.92
C LEU A 272 -4.82 -1.37 23.02
N THR A 273 -3.87 -0.55 23.43
CA THR A 273 -4.01 0.35 24.59
C THR A 273 -4.98 1.51 24.38
N ASN A 274 -5.09 2.02 23.15
CA ASN A 274 -5.88 3.19 22.79
C ASN A 274 -6.89 2.86 21.66
N THR A 275 -7.45 1.66 21.67
CA THR A 275 -8.44 1.22 20.67
C THR A 275 -9.64 0.59 21.36
N LEU A 276 -10.85 1.01 20.99
CA LEU A 276 -12.07 0.36 21.45
C LEU A 276 -12.29 -0.91 20.63
N VAL A 277 -12.16 -2.08 21.27
CA VAL A 277 -12.44 -3.37 20.62
C VAL A 277 -13.89 -3.77 20.85
N LEU A 278 -14.61 -4.03 19.76
CA LEU A 278 -16.02 -4.38 19.73
C LEU A 278 -16.18 -5.81 19.22
N HIS A 279 -17.04 -6.56 19.90
CA HIS A 279 -17.41 -7.91 19.46
C HIS A 279 -18.71 -7.85 18.65
N GLY A 280 -18.63 -8.11 17.34
CA GLY A 280 -19.79 -8.03 16.45
C GLY A 280 -19.46 -8.48 15.02
N ASP A 281 -20.51 -8.69 14.23
CA ASP A 281 -20.39 -9.04 12.81
C ASP A 281 -20.38 -7.76 11.97
N GLY A 282 -19.30 -7.50 11.22
CA GLY A 282 -19.21 -6.33 10.35
C GLY A 282 -20.15 -6.32 9.15
N ARG A 283 -20.83 -7.43 8.86
CA ARG A 283 -21.87 -7.51 7.83
C ARG A 283 -23.23 -7.03 8.34
N ASP A 284 -23.39 -6.93 9.66
CA ASP A 284 -24.60 -6.43 10.29
C ASP A 284 -24.59 -4.89 10.28
N MET A 285 -25.29 -4.30 9.30
CA MET A 285 -25.39 -2.86 9.17
C MET A 285 -26.14 -2.21 10.33
N ASP A 286 -27.06 -2.92 11.00
CA ASP A 286 -27.78 -2.36 12.14
C ASP A 286 -26.82 -2.22 13.32
N PHE A 287 -26.00 -3.25 13.57
CA PHE A 287 -24.90 -3.18 14.55
C PHE A 287 -23.92 -2.03 14.26
N LEU A 288 -23.49 -1.88 12.99
CA LEU A 288 -22.58 -0.78 12.62
C LEU A 288 -23.21 0.60 12.89
N MET A 289 -24.51 0.75 12.63
CA MET A 289 -25.25 1.98 12.92
C MET A 289 -25.38 2.24 14.43
N GLU A 290 -25.63 1.21 15.25
CA GLU A 290 -25.60 1.32 16.72
C GLU A 290 -24.23 1.82 17.20
N GLU A 291 -23.15 1.39 16.54
CA GLU A 291 -21.78 1.80 16.81
C GLU A 291 -21.36 3.13 16.14
N ASN A 292 -22.33 3.88 15.63
CA ASN A 292 -22.19 5.21 15.02
C ASN A 292 -21.28 5.24 13.78
N ILE A 293 -21.38 4.25 12.89
CA ILE A 293 -20.63 4.22 11.63
C ILE A 293 -20.88 5.46 10.77
N ASP A 294 -22.09 6.03 10.80
CA ASP A 294 -22.50 7.24 10.10
C ASP A 294 -21.71 8.50 10.53
N LYS A 295 -21.08 8.46 11.71
CA LYS A 295 -20.25 9.55 12.24
C LYS A 295 -18.75 9.31 12.08
N MET A 296 -18.35 8.14 11.59
CA MET A 296 -16.94 7.82 11.37
C MET A 296 -16.42 8.60 10.15
N ASP A 297 -15.16 9.05 10.23
CA ASP A 297 -14.52 9.72 9.10
C ASP A 297 -13.96 8.69 8.10
N ALA A 298 -13.46 7.56 8.62
CA ALA A 298 -12.94 6.48 7.79
C ALA A 298 -13.39 5.09 8.26
N PHE A 299 -13.57 4.19 7.30
CA PHE A 299 -13.84 2.78 7.52
C PHE A 299 -12.83 1.91 6.77
N ILE A 300 -12.26 0.92 7.45
CA ILE A 300 -11.19 0.07 6.92
C ILE A 300 -11.59 -1.39 7.10
N ALA A 301 -11.88 -2.11 6.03
CA ALA A 301 -12.23 -3.53 6.09
C ALA A 301 -11.06 -4.41 5.67
N VAL A 302 -10.52 -5.17 6.62
CA VAL A 302 -9.30 -5.98 6.51
C VAL A 302 -9.50 -7.38 7.09
N THR A 303 -10.72 -7.92 6.90
CA THR A 303 -11.03 -9.31 7.20
C THR A 303 -10.36 -10.24 6.19
N GLY A 304 -10.37 -11.55 6.46
CA GLY A 304 -9.87 -12.56 5.53
C GLY A 304 -10.78 -12.81 4.31
N ASP A 305 -11.92 -12.11 4.21
CA ASP A 305 -12.89 -12.30 3.13
C ASP A 305 -13.01 -11.01 2.30
N SER A 306 -12.49 -11.08 1.06
CA SER A 306 -12.46 -9.90 0.18
C SER A 306 -13.86 -9.42 -0.22
N GLU A 307 -14.84 -10.32 -0.34
CA GLU A 307 -16.23 -9.98 -0.66
C GLU A 307 -16.87 -9.18 0.49
N THR A 308 -16.70 -9.64 1.72
CA THR A 308 -17.11 -8.94 2.94
C THR A 308 -16.46 -7.56 3.00
N ASN A 309 -15.15 -7.46 2.75
CA ASN A 309 -14.44 -6.18 2.79
C ASN A 309 -15.01 -5.18 1.76
N MET A 310 -15.26 -5.63 0.53
CA MET A 310 -15.81 -4.79 -0.53
C MET A 310 -17.25 -4.38 -0.25
N LEU A 311 -18.14 -5.33 0.05
CA LEU A 311 -19.57 -5.07 0.25
C LEU A 311 -19.80 -4.17 1.46
N THR A 312 -19.14 -4.43 2.58
CA THR A 312 -19.27 -3.58 3.78
C THR A 312 -18.75 -2.17 3.52
N CYS A 313 -17.61 -2.00 2.83
CA CYS A 313 -17.12 -0.67 2.45
C CYS A 313 -18.11 0.07 1.54
N LEU A 314 -18.73 -0.60 0.57
CA LEU A 314 -19.74 0.02 -0.29
C LEU A 314 -20.97 0.45 0.50
N SER A 315 -21.52 -0.43 1.34
CA SER A 315 -22.68 -0.13 2.19
C SER A 315 -22.40 1.01 3.16
N VAL A 316 -21.21 1.05 3.76
CA VAL A 316 -20.78 2.11 4.69
C VAL A 316 -20.59 3.44 3.97
N LYS A 317 -20.06 3.42 2.73
CA LYS A 317 -19.90 4.63 1.91
C LYS A 317 -21.25 5.28 1.58
N GLU A 318 -22.29 4.48 1.32
CA GLU A 318 -23.66 4.98 1.12
C GLU A 318 -24.24 5.65 2.38
N LYS A 319 -23.72 5.34 3.57
CA LYS A 319 -24.11 5.97 4.84
C LYS A 319 -23.38 7.28 5.15
N GLY A 320 -22.48 7.74 4.28
CA GLY A 320 -21.83 9.04 4.39
C GLY A 320 -20.42 9.04 4.97
N VAL A 321 -19.82 7.87 5.21
CA VAL A 321 -18.41 7.79 5.62
C VAL A 321 -17.51 8.31 4.49
N LYS A 322 -16.62 9.25 4.84
CA LYS A 322 -15.85 10.04 3.87
C LYS A 322 -14.82 9.20 3.13
N LYS A 323 -14.17 8.27 3.83
CA LYS A 323 -13.13 7.40 3.27
C LYS A 323 -13.37 5.94 3.63
N THR A 324 -13.32 5.06 2.62
CA THR A 324 -13.42 3.61 2.83
C THR A 324 -12.22 2.92 2.18
N ILE A 325 -11.63 1.95 2.88
CA ILE A 325 -10.48 1.17 2.40
C ILE A 325 -10.81 -0.31 2.57
N ALA A 326 -10.77 -1.08 1.49
CA ALA A 326 -11.02 -2.52 1.51
C ALA A 326 -9.74 -3.29 1.16
N LEU A 327 -9.40 -4.31 1.96
CA LEU A 327 -8.38 -5.29 1.60
C LEU A 327 -8.95 -6.27 0.58
N ILE A 328 -8.25 -6.41 -0.54
CA ILE A 328 -8.56 -7.34 -1.61
C ILE A 328 -7.32 -8.21 -1.84
N GLU A 329 -7.44 -9.51 -1.61
CA GLU A 329 -6.33 -10.46 -1.83
C GLU A 329 -6.31 -10.96 -3.29
N ASN A 330 -7.48 -11.04 -3.94
CA ASN A 330 -7.60 -11.49 -5.32
C ASN A 330 -7.48 -10.34 -6.34
N MET A 331 -6.34 -10.27 -7.02
CA MET A 331 -6.03 -9.28 -8.07
C MET A 331 -7.02 -9.26 -9.25
N SER A 332 -7.80 -10.34 -9.49
CA SER A 332 -8.82 -10.37 -10.55
C SER A 332 -9.89 -9.28 -10.39
N TYR A 333 -10.06 -8.75 -9.17
CA TYR A 333 -11.01 -7.68 -8.87
C TYR A 333 -10.42 -6.27 -9.00
N THR A 334 -9.09 -6.10 -9.07
CA THR A 334 -8.45 -4.77 -9.05
C THR A 334 -8.30 -4.15 -10.44
N ILE A 335 -8.48 -4.91 -11.53
CA ILE A 335 -8.17 -4.48 -12.91
C ILE A 335 -9.27 -3.57 -13.52
N SER A 336 -10.38 -3.30 -12.81
CA SER A 336 -11.52 -2.59 -13.38
C SER A 336 -11.50 -1.05 -13.25
N SER A 337 -10.36 -0.43 -12.90
CA SER A 337 -10.28 1.05 -12.79
C SER A 337 -9.14 1.61 -13.66
N ASN A 338 -9.35 1.65 -14.97
CA ASN A 338 -8.59 2.50 -15.90
C ASN A 338 -9.54 3.49 -16.57
#